data_AF-A0A0G1MJU9-F1
#
_entry.id   AF-A0A0G1MJU9-F1
#
_cell.length_a   1.000
_cell.length_b   1.000
_cell.length_c   1.000
_cell.angle_alpha   90.00
_cell.angle_beta   90.00
_cell.angle_gamma   90.00
#
_symmetry.space_group_name_H-M   'P 1'
#
loop_
_entity.id
_entity.type
_entity.pdbx_description
1 polymer ?
#
loop_
_entity_poly.entity_id
_entity_poly.type
_entity_poly.pdbx_seq_one_letter_code
_entity_poly.pdbx_strand_id
1 'polypeptide(L)'
;MIAAGAIYCFLREKVFFYFLLLAIFFAGPFFLFYSSFPLDSDFFIGLWERFVLLSYFLLFIYIGFGIKVIYDFIKSFFIKYVRVPFLSKEALVLLVGASLLLYPLFLAFTNYSKVDLSNFYLGDWLGQDILTSVEPNSLFLEYRKQVMRYYPELKYPDDFLDRDEKDSAKYIASLMHSNVNQFPIFAIDHYPDVAGYKWMTVGLVRKFIKTENYNKDELARVNGQVYKNFKFTDFSNKLGYTQFITSHIEGIYYRSLIELSDEFLINDQENEAFKYLNLAVDLIPDAKEPYIRFGNVYFKNKNCLGAKGNYEKAFSIDSRDWRLADILSSVYGDCLKDDAMARKYKEKAEELKGTSDSLDKF
;
A
#
# COMPACT_ATOMS: atom_id res chain seq x y z
N MET A 1 -6.23 -34.05 -4.43
CA MET A 1 -7.69 -34.02 -4.70
C MET A 1 -8.02 -33.35 -6.04
N ILE A 2 -7.51 -32.13 -6.31
CA ILE A 2 -7.75 -31.42 -7.59
C ILE A 2 -7.51 -32.30 -8.81
N ALA A 3 -6.32 -32.91 -8.94
CA ALA A 3 -6.00 -33.78 -10.08
C ALA A 3 -6.97 -34.95 -10.26
N ALA A 4 -7.35 -35.62 -9.16
CA ALA A 4 -8.32 -36.72 -9.20
C ALA A 4 -9.70 -36.25 -9.68
N GLY A 5 -10.16 -35.08 -9.21
CA GLY A 5 -11.41 -34.49 -9.67
C GLY A 5 -11.37 -34.02 -11.11
N ALA A 6 -10.26 -33.41 -11.54
CA ALA A 6 -10.05 -33.01 -12.92
C ALA A 6 -10.05 -34.22 -13.87
N ILE A 7 -9.34 -35.30 -13.52
CA ILE A 7 -9.35 -36.57 -14.27
C ILE A 7 -10.76 -37.15 -14.31
N TYR A 8 -11.48 -37.15 -13.19
CA TYR A 8 -12.86 -37.64 -13.15
C TYR A 8 -13.79 -36.85 -14.07
N CYS A 9 -13.76 -35.52 -13.99
CA CYS A 9 -14.53 -34.65 -14.87
C CYS A 9 -14.14 -34.87 -16.34
N PHE A 10 -12.84 -35.01 -16.65
CA PHE A 10 -12.39 -35.27 -18.01
C PHE A 10 -12.91 -36.61 -18.57
N LEU A 11 -12.96 -37.66 -17.75
CA LEU A 11 -13.40 -38.98 -18.19
C LEU A 11 -14.92 -39.14 -18.24
N ARG A 12 -15.66 -38.50 -17.32
CA ARG A 12 -17.11 -38.70 -17.14
C ARG A 12 -17.95 -37.51 -17.59
N GLU A 13 -17.47 -36.29 -17.38
CA GLU A 13 -18.22 -35.04 -17.54
C GLU A 13 -17.46 -34.05 -18.44
N LYS A 14 -17.11 -34.48 -19.66
CA LYS A 14 -16.19 -33.75 -20.57
C LYS A 14 -16.55 -32.28 -20.77
N VAL A 15 -17.83 -32.00 -21.00
CA VAL A 15 -18.32 -30.62 -21.22
C VAL A 15 -18.02 -29.75 -20.00
N PHE A 16 -18.30 -30.28 -18.80
CA PHE A 16 -18.07 -29.57 -17.55
C PHE A 16 -16.58 -29.38 -17.26
N PHE A 17 -15.74 -30.36 -17.58
CA PHE A 17 -14.28 -30.23 -17.50
C PHE A 17 -13.76 -29.07 -18.35
N TYR A 18 -14.12 -29.02 -19.63
CA TYR A 18 -13.64 -27.95 -20.51
C TYR A 18 -14.19 -26.59 -20.09
N PHE A 19 -15.45 -26.51 -19.65
CA PHE A 19 -16.01 -25.29 -19.08
C PHE A 19 -15.17 -24.77 -17.91
N LEU A 20 -14.89 -25.62 -16.91
CA LEU A 20 -14.10 -25.22 -15.74
C LEU A 20 -12.65 -24.87 -16.11
N LEU A 21 -12.04 -25.64 -17.02
CA LEU A 21 -10.68 -25.38 -17.48
C LEU A 21 -10.58 -23.99 -18.13
N LEU A 22 -11.51 -23.67 -19.04
CA LEU A 22 -11.56 -22.36 -19.69
C LEU A 22 -11.88 -21.26 -18.67
N ALA A 23 -12.83 -21.48 -17.76
CA ALA A 23 -13.17 -20.51 -16.73
C ALA A 23 -11.96 -20.21 -15.82
N ILE A 24 -11.22 -21.23 -15.36
CA ILE A 24 -10.00 -21.05 -14.55
C ILE A 24 -8.93 -20.28 -15.33
N PHE A 25 -8.74 -20.61 -16.61
CA PHE A 25 -7.75 -19.97 -17.47
C PHE A 25 -8.08 -18.49 -17.71
N PHE A 26 -9.33 -18.20 -18.12
CA PHE A 26 -9.79 -16.84 -18.42
C PHE A 26 -9.94 -15.96 -17.18
N ALA A 27 -10.34 -16.52 -16.03
CA ALA A 27 -10.48 -15.77 -14.79
C ALA A 27 -9.15 -15.42 -14.11
N GLY A 28 -8.07 -16.13 -14.41
CA GLY A 28 -6.77 -15.96 -13.76
C GLY A 28 -5.64 -15.75 -14.74
N PRO A 29 -4.90 -16.81 -15.17
CA PRO A 29 -3.69 -16.67 -15.96
C PRO A 29 -3.81 -15.80 -17.21
N PHE A 30 -4.89 -15.97 -18.00
CA PHE A 30 -5.09 -15.17 -19.20
C PHE A 30 -5.37 -13.71 -18.87
N PHE A 31 -6.22 -13.44 -17.88
CA PHE A 31 -6.52 -12.07 -17.46
C PHE A 31 -5.26 -11.36 -16.97
N LEU A 32 -4.46 -12.03 -16.15
CA LEU A 32 -3.18 -11.50 -15.64
C LEU A 32 -2.20 -11.22 -16.78
N PHE A 33 -2.03 -12.16 -17.71
CA PHE A 33 -1.20 -11.96 -18.88
C PHE A 33 -1.70 -10.80 -19.75
N TYR A 34 -3.01 -10.74 -20.01
CA TYR A 34 -3.63 -9.69 -20.81
C TYR A 34 -3.47 -8.30 -20.19
N SER A 35 -3.64 -8.20 -18.87
CA SER A 35 -3.52 -6.93 -18.15
C SER A 35 -2.10 -6.36 -18.10
N SER A 36 -1.07 -7.17 -18.40
CA SER A 36 0.34 -6.76 -18.44
C SER A 36 0.78 -5.99 -17.20
N PHE A 37 0.24 -6.34 -16.02
CA PHE A 37 0.62 -5.69 -14.76
C PHE A 37 2.13 -5.91 -14.49
N PRO A 38 2.90 -4.84 -14.24
CA PRO A 38 4.30 -4.98 -13.86
C PRO A 38 4.42 -5.68 -12.51
N LEU A 39 5.39 -6.58 -12.35
CA LEU A 39 5.65 -7.32 -11.10
C LEU A 39 6.76 -6.68 -10.27
N ASP A 40 6.83 -5.35 -10.30
CA ASP A 40 7.90 -4.56 -9.70
C ASP A 40 7.56 -3.99 -8.31
N SER A 41 6.29 -4.09 -7.89
CA SER A 41 5.84 -3.64 -6.58
C SER A 41 4.89 -4.63 -5.91
N ASP A 42 4.94 -4.63 -4.57
CA ASP A 42 4.04 -5.42 -3.73
C ASP A 42 2.56 -5.08 -3.97
N PHE A 43 2.28 -3.85 -4.42
CA PHE A 43 0.95 -3.43 -4.83
C PHE A 43 0.43 -4.28 -6.00
N PHE A 44 1.21 -4.43 -7.07
CA PHE A 44 0.79 -5.24 -8.21
C PHE A 44 0.75 -6.72 -7.86
N ILE A 45 1.64 -7.22 -7.00
CA ILE A 45 1.57 -8.60 -6.50
C ILE A 45 0.25 -8.84 -5.76
N GLY A 46 -0.14 -7.96 -4.84
CA GLY A 46 -1.41 -8.06 -4.14
C GLY A 46 -2.63 -7.95 -5.08
N LEU A 47 -2.52 -7.16 -6.15
CA LEU A 47 -3.55 -7.08 -7.19
C LEU A 47 -3.65 -8.43 -7.95
N TRP A 48 -2.51 -9.03 -8.31
CA TRP A 48 -2.46 -10.35 -8.94
C TRP A 48 -3.14 -11.41 -8.09
N GLU A 49 -2.80 -11.48 -6.79
CA GLU A 49 -3.38 -12.45 -5.86
C GLU A 49 -4.91 -12.40 -5.86
N ARG A 50 -5.50 -11.20 -5.87
CA ARG A 50 -6.95 -11.00 -5.90
C ARG A 50 -7.61 -11.52 -7.16
N PHE A 51 -6.98 -11.35 -8.32
CA PHE A 51 -7.51 -11.88 -9.57
C PHE A 51 -7.44 -13.42 -9.62
N VAL A 52 -6.42 -14.02 -9.00
CA VAL A 52 -6.31 -15.48 -8.92
C VAL A 52 -7.33 -16.11 -7.95
N LEU A 53 -7.84 -15.36 -6.96
CA LEU A 53 -8.86 -15.87 -6.02
C LEU A 53 -10.07 -16.49 -6.73
N LEU A 54 -10.52 -15.91 -7.84
CA LEU A 54 -11.63 -16.46 -8.60
C LEU A 54 -11.28 -17.81 -9.23
N SER A 55 -10.07 -17.97 -9.76
CA SER A 55 -9.56 -19.26 -10.25
C SER A 55 -9.45 -20.29 -9.12
N TYR A 56 -9.05 -19.88 -7.91
CA TYR A 56 -9.04 -20.77 -6.74
C TYR A 56 -10.44 -21.25 -6.36
N PHE A 57 -11.43 -20.35 -6.38
CA PHE A 57 -12.84 -20.72 -6.17
C PHE A 57 -13.30 -21.78 -7.18
N LEU A 58 -12.96 -21.61 -8.46
CA LEU A 58 -13.31 -22.59 -9.49
C LEU A 58 -12.56 -23.93 -9.30
N LEU A 59 -11.30 -23.91 -8.84
CA LEU A 59 -10.54 -25.12 -8.50
C LEU A 59 -11.16 -25.93 -7.35
N PHE A 60 -11.88 -25.29 -6.42
CA PHE A 60 -12.60 -26.01 -5.36
C PHE A 60 -13.65 -26.98 -5.91
N ILE A 61 -14.21 -26.70 -7.08
CA ILE A 61 -15.16 -27.62 -7.72
C ILE A 61 -14.45 -28.95 -8.06
N TYR A 62 -13.22 -28.90 -8.59
CA TYR A 62 -12.41 -30.11 -8.79
C TYR A 62 -12.05 -30.81 -7.48
N ILE A 63 -11.86 -30.08 -6.38
CA ILE A 63 -11.67 -30.71 -5.06
C ILE A 63 -12.91 -31.54 -4.70
N GLY A 64 -14.12 -31.00 -4.88
CA GLY A 64 -15.38 -31.73 -4.64
C GLY A 64 -15.48 -33.05 -5.41
N PHE A 65 -15.18 -33.04 -6.71
CA PHE A 65 -15.11 -34.27 -7.52
C PHE A 65 -13.97 -35.20 -7.06
N GLY A 66 -12.83 -34.66 -6.65
CA GLY A 66 -11.73 -35.44 -6.09
C GLY A 66 -12.12 -36.17 -4.80
N ILE A 67 -12.85 -35.49 -3.91
CA ILE A 67 -13.42 -36.10 -2.69
C ILE A 67 -14.39 -37.22 -3.08
N LYS A 68 -15.27 -37.00 -4.07
CA LYS A 68 -16.20 -38.03 -4.56
C LYS A 68 -15.46 -39.27 -5.09
N VAL A 69 -14.39 -39.10 -5.88
CA VAL A 69 -13.58 -40.22 -6.39
C VAL A 69 -12.99 -41.03 -5.25
N ILE A 70 -12.41 -40.34 -4.26
CA ILE A 70 -11.81 -40.97 -3.09
C ILE A 70 -12.90 -41.69 -2.27
N TYR A 71 -14.05 -41.07 -2.09
CA TYR A 71 -15.21 -41.66 -1.42
C TYR A 71 -15.67 -42.94 -2.11
N ASP A 72 -15.89 -42.91 -3.43
CA ASP A 72 -16.36 -44.07 -4.20
C ASP A 72 -15.33 -45.22 -4.15
N PHE A 73 -14.04 -44.89 -4.19
CA PHE A 73 -12.94 -45.85 -4.05
C PHE A 73 -12.91 -46.50 -2.65
N ILE A 74 -12.88 -45.68 -1.60
CA ILE A 74 -12.84 -46.15 -0.20
C ILE A 74 -14.11 -46.96 0.10
N LYS A 75 -15.28 -46.47 -0.28
CA LYS A 75 -16.56 -47.17 -0.11
C LYS A 75 -16.52 -48.55 -0.75
N SER A 76 -16.07 -48.65 -2.00
CA SER A 76 -16.00 -49.93 -2.73
C SER A 76 -15.01 -50.89 -2.06
N PHE A 77 -13.87 -50.37 -1.60
CA PHE A 77 -12.87 -51.14 -0.87
C PHE A 77 -13.43 -51.67 0.47
N PHE A 78 -14.03 -50.81 1.29
CA PHE A 78 -14.55 -51.18 2.61
C PHE A 78 -15.72 -52.16 2.51
N ILE A 79 -16.67 -51.95 1.60
CA ILE A 79 -17.81 -52.87 1.41
C ILE A 79 -17.32 -54.26 0.98
N LYS A 80 -16.25 -54.33 0.18
CA LYS A 80 -15.74 -55.60 -0.36
C LYS A 80 -14.84 -56.35 0.62
N TYR A 81 -13.98 -55.63 1.35
CA TYR A 81 -12.88 -56.24 2.10
C TYR A 81 -13.03 -56.14 3.63
N VAL A 82 -13.86 -55.23 4.15
CA VAL A 82 -13.96 -54.99 5.59
C VAL A 82 -15.33 -55.46 6.10
N ARG A 83 -15.33 -56.53 6.91
CA ARG A 83 -16.53 -57.01 7.61
C ARG A 83 -16.44 -56.64 9.09
N VAL A 84 -17.26 -55.69 9.51
CA VAL A 84 -17.36 -55.28 10.92
C VAL A 84 -18.67 -55.87 11.47
N PRO A 85 -18.64 -56.84 12.40
CA PRO A 85 -19.82 -57.61 12.79
C PRO A 85 -20.91 -56.78 13.50
N PHE A 86 -20.54 -55.63 14.06
CA PHE A 86 -21.43 -54.75 14.82
C PHE A 86 -21.86 -53.49 14.06
N LEU A 87 -21.46 -53.32 12.79
CA LEU A 87 -21.81 -52.16 11.98
C LEU A 87 -22.58 -52.57 10.72
N SER A 88 -23.70 -51.90 10.45
CA SER A 88 -24.38 -52.04 9.16
C SER A 88 -23.53 -51.45 8.03
N LYS A 89 -23.79 -51.87 6.79
CA LYS A 89 -23.08 -51.34 5.61
C LYS A 89 -23.36 -49.84 5.45
N GLU A 90 -24.58 -49.43 5.75
CA GLU A 90 -25.02 -48.03 5.71
C GLU A 90 -24.24 -47.19 6.72
N ALA A 91 -24.06 -47.70 7.94
CA ALA A 91 -23.25 -47.04 8.96
C ALA A 91 -21.78 -46.91 8.55
N LEU A 92 -21.21 -47.95 7.93
CA LEU A 92 -19.83 -47.91 7.44
C LEU A 92 -19.65 -46.87 6.33
N VAL A 93 -20.61 -46.80 5.39
CA VAL A 93 -20.61 -45.80 4.31
C VAL A 93 -20.75 -44.39 4.88
N LEU A 94 -21.62 -44.20 5.87
CA LEU A 94 -21.78 -42.92 6.56
C LEU A 94 -20.48 -42.49 7.27
N LEU A 95 -19.79 -43.41 7.95
CA LEU A 95 -18.50 -43.13 8.60
C LEU A 95 -17.41 -42.71 7.60
N VAL A 96 -17.34 -43.38 6.43
CA VAL A 96 -16.41 -42.99 5.37
C VAL A 96 -16.74 -41.59 4.83
N GLY A 97 -18.03 -41.28 4.64
CA GLY A 97 -18.44 -39.94 4.24
C GLY A 97 -18.09 -38.88 5.29
N ALA A 98 -18.36 -39.16 6.57
CA ALA A 98 -18.09 -38.26 7.68
C ALA A 98 -16.58 -38.01 7.87
N SER A 99 -15.73 -39.03 7.69
CA SER A 99 -14.28 -38.85 7.82
C SER A 99 -13.70 -37.93 6.74
N LEU A 100 -14.30 -37.88 5.55
CA LEU A 100 -13.89 -36.95 4.50
C LEU A 100 -14.23 -35.49 4.81
N LEU A 101 -15.20 -35.22 5.70
CA LEU A 101 -15.47 -33.87 6.20
C LEU A 101 -14.37 -33.33 7.14
N LEU A 102 -13.52 -34.21 7.68
CA LEU A 102 -12.37 -33.77 8.48
C LEU A 102 -11.38 -32.94 7.66
N TYR A 103 -11.30 -33.17 6.35
CA TYR A 103 -10.40 -32.43 5.47
C TYR A 103 -10.76 -30.94 5.32
N PRO A 104 -11.99 -30.55 4.90
CA PRO A 104 -12.37 -29.14 4.86
C PRO A 104 -12.38 -28.50 6.25
N LEU A 105 -12.72 -29.23 7.31
CA LEU A 105 -12.62 -28.72 8.68
C LEU A 105 -11.16 -28.45 9.09
N PHE A 106 -10.24 -29.35 8.74
CA PHE A 106 -8.81 -29.15 8.96
C PHE A 106 -8.29 -27.94 8.18
N LEU A 107 -8.69 -27.77 6.93
CA LEU A 107 -8.33 -26.58 6.14
C LEU A 107 -8.90 -25.30 6.75
N ALA A 108 -10.16 -25.33 7.20
CA ALA A 108 -10.77 -24.19 7.86
C ALA A 108 -10.02 -23.82 9.14
N PHE A 109 -9.73 -24.80 10.01
CA PHE A 109 -9.02 -24.56 11.28
C PHE A 109 -7.59 -24.08 11.07
N THR A 110 -6.84 -24.69 10.16
CA THR A 110 -5.43 -24.33 9.88
C THR A 110 -5.27 -22.99 9.19
N ASN A 111 -6.29 -22.52 8.46
CA ASN A 111 -6.27 -21.23 7.79
C ASN A 111 -7.12 -20.16 8.49
N TYR A 112 -7.89 -20.50 9.54
CA TYR A 112 -8.76 -19.55 10.24
C TYR A 112 -7.97 -18.34 10.75
N SER A 113 -6.84 -18.56 11.41
CA SER A 113 -5.98 -17.46 11.91
C SER A 113 -5.43 -16.56 10.80
N LYS A 114 -5.36 -17.03 9.56
CA LYS A 114 -4.89 -16.23 8.41
C LYS A 114 -6.01 -15.40 7.78
N VAL A 115 -7.26 -15.82 7.94
CA VAL A 115 -8.45 -15.14 7.39
C VAL A 115 -9.23 -14.39 8.47
N ASP A 116 -8.88 -14.57 9.74
CA ASP A 116 -9.49 -13.87 10.86
C ASP A 116 -9.04 -12.41 10.88
N LEU A 117 -9.88 -11.56 10.30
CA LEU A 117 -9.72 -10.12 10.28
C LEU A 117 -10.43 -9.45 11.46
N SER A 118 -10.88 -10.19 12.49
CA SER A 118 -11.60 -9.63 13.64
C SER A 118 -10.78 -8.60 14.43
N ASN A 119 -9.45 -8.68 14.34
CA ASN A 119 -8.54 -7.74 14.99
C ASN A 119 -7.83 -6.80 13.99
N PHE A 120 -8.30 -6.74 12.74
CA PHE A 120 -7.70 -5.91 11.70
C PHE A 120 -8.39 -4.54 11.65
N TYR A 121 -7.89 -3.59 12.43
CA TYR A 121 -8.46 -2.25 12.56
C TYR A 121 -7.71 -1.18 11.77
N LEU A 122 -6.70 -1.54 10.98
CA LEU A 122 -5.82 -0.55 10.33
C LEU A 122 -6.58 0.41 9.40
N GLY A 123 -7.57 -0.09 8.66
CA GLY A 123 -8.45 0.76 7.84
C GLY A 123 -9.31 1.71 8.68
N ASP A 124 -9.85 1.22 9.80
CA ASP A 124 -10.63 2.04 10.73
C ASP A 124 -9.76 3.10 11.40
N TRP A 125 -8.52 2.75 11.77
CA TRP A 125 -7.53 3.67 12.31
C TRP A 125 -7.15 4.72 11.28
N LEU A 126 -6.86 4.35 10.03
CA LEU A 126 -6.62 5.32 8.97
C LEU A 126 -7.79 6.28 8.81
N GLY A 127 -9.03 5.78 8.75
CA GLY A 127 -10.21 6.62 8.65
C GLY A 127 -10.35 7.58 9.83
N GLN A 128 -10.16 7.09 11.06
CA GLN A 128 -10.20 7.93 12.27
C GLN A 128 -9.05 8.94 12.32
N ASP A 129 -7.87 8.58 11.86
CA ASP A 129 -6.66 9.42 11.91
C ASP A 129 -6.70 10.49 10.81
N ILE A 130 -7.28 10.20 9.63
CA ILE A 130 -7.65 11.21 8.62
C ILE A 130 -8.64 12.21 9.23
N LEU A 131 -9.72 11.73 9.86
CA LEU A 131 -10.72 12.62 10.47
C LEU A 131 -10.15 13.43 11.65
N THR A 132 -9.23 12.84 12.42
CA THR A 132 -8.52 13.51 13.53
C THR A 132 -7.59 14.61 13.02
N SER A 133 -7.11 14.48 11.79
CA SER A 133 -6.25 15.48 11.15
C SER A 133 -7.03 16.72 10.66
N VAL A 134 -8.37 16.69 10.74
CA VAL A 134 -9.25 17.67 10.13
C VAL A 134 -10.06 18.42 11.22
N GLU A 135 -10.29 19.73 11.04
CA GLU A 135 -11.10 20.53 11.95
C GLU A 135 -12.61 20.23 11.83
N PRO A 136 -13.42 20.42 12.90
CA PRO A 136 -14.88 20.30 12.81
C PRO A 136 -15.47 21.24 11.73
N ASN A 137 -16.50 20.78 11.02
CA ASN A 137 -17.20 21.52 9.94
C ASN A 137 -16.29 21.93 8.76
N SER A 138 -15.30 21.10 8.47
CA SER A 138 -14.39 21.24 7.34
C SER A 138 -14.96 20.68 6.05
N LEU A 139 -14.40 21.15 4.93
CA LEU A 139 -14.71 20.63 3.61
C LEU A 139 -13.76 19.49 3.23
N PHE A 140 -14.30 18.30 2.97
CA PHE A 140 -13.60 17.17 2.37
C PHE A 140 -14.08 16.97 0.92
N LEU A 141 -13.18 17.13 -0.04
CA LEU A 141 -13.54 17.21 -1.46
C LEU A 141 -13.57 15.82 -2.13
N GLU A 142 -14.77 15.23 -2.24
CA GLU A 142 -15.01 14.09 -3.14
C GLU A 142 -16.26 14.27 -4.00
N TYR A 143 -16.11 14.02 -5.30
CA TYR A 143 -17.17 13.93 -6.33
C TYR A 143 -18.15 15.12 -6.40
N ARG A 144 -17.97 16.04 -7.37
CA ARG A 144 -18.69 17.33 -7.51
C ARG A 144 -20.21 17.29 -7.24
N LYS A 145 -20.92 16.30 -7.79
CA LYS A 145 -22.38 16.14 -7.59
C LYS A 145 -22.75 15.78 -6.16
N GLN A 146 -21.93 14.97 -5.50
CA GLN A 146 -22.13 14.61 -4.10
C GLN A 146 -21.84 15.83 -3.22
N VAL A 147 -20.77 16.57 -3.51
CA VAL A 147 -20.47 17.82 -2.79
C VAL A 147 -21.65 18.78 -2.85
N MET A 148 -22.22 19.05 -4.04
CA MET A 148 -23.40 19.91 -4.18
C MET A 148 -24.62 19.42 -3.41
N ARG A 149 -24.82 18.10 -3.35
CA ARG A 149 -25.97 17.51 -2.68
C ARG A 149 -25.84 17.58 -1.16
N TYR A 150 -24.64 17.33 -0.63
CA TYR A 150 -24.42 17.23 0.81
C TYR A 150 -24.04 18.55 1.46
N TYR A 151 -23.54 19.53 0.70
CA TYR A 151 -23.08 20.83 1.21
C TYR A 151 -23.72 22.03 0.47
N PRO A 152 -25.06 22.12 0.42
CA PRO A 152 -25.76 23.17 -0.34
C PRO A 152 -25.40 24.61 0.05
N GLU A 153 -24.79 24.81 1.22
CA GLU A 153 -24.30 26.08 1.74
C GLU A 153 -23.02 26.59 1.06
N LEU A 154 -22.29 25.75 0.31
CA LEU A 154 -21.09 26.19 -0.39
C LEU A 154 -21.43 27.10 -1.57
N LYS A 155 -20.52 28.03 -1.84
CA LYS A 155 -20.54 28.85 -3.05
C LYS A 155 -19.89 28.10 -4.20
N TYR A 156 -20.70 27.63 -5.14
CA TYR A 156 -20.24 26.91 -6.33
C TYR A 156 -19.99 27.87 -7.50
N PRO A 157 -18.93 27.66 -8.30
CA PRO A 157 -18.81 28.29 -9.61
C PRO A 157 -20.02 27.95 -10.50
N ASP A 158 -20.44 28.87 -11.37
CA ASP A 158 -21.60 28.70 -12.25
C ASP A 158 -21.47 27.47 -13.17
N ASP A 159 -20.24 27.13 -13.55
CA ASP A 159 -19.83 26.03 -14.43
C ASP A 159 -19.42 24.76 -13.65
N PHE A 160 -19.64 24.68 -12.33
CA PHE A 160 -19.12 23.57 -11.49
C PHE A 160 -19.57 22.17 -11.93
N LEU A 161 -20.78 22.05 -12.48
CA LEU A 161 -21.35 20.80 -12.99
C LEU A 161 -21.06 20.53 -14.48
N ASP A 162 -20.37 21.45 -15.17
CA ASP A 162 -20.06 21.28 -16.57
C ASP A 162 -19.12 20.08 -16.76
N ARG A 163 -19.44 19.27 -17.78
CA ARG A 163 -18.76 18.00 -18.05
C ARG A 163 -17.42 18.15 -18.75
N ASP A 164 -16.92 19.38 -18.92
CA ASP A 164 -15.61 19.56 -19.53
C ASP A 164 -14.54 19.18 -18.50
N GLU A 165 -14.14 17.91 -18.55
CA GLU A 165 -13.17 17.27 -17.64
C GLU A 165 -11.79 17.95 -17.69
N LYS A 166 -11.52 18.74 -18.74
CA LYS A 166 -10.21 19.34 -19.02
C LYS A 166 -9.75 20.36 -17.98
N ASP A 167 -10.60 20.78 -17.05
CA ASP A 167 -10.26 21.86 -16.10
C ASP A 167 -10.64 21.56 -14.64
N SER A 168 -10.58 20.29 -14.22
CA SER A 168 -10.90 19.87 -12.84
C SER A 168 -10.16 20.66 -11.76
N ALA A 169 -8.88 20.98 -11.98
CA ALA A 169 -8.07 21.79 -11.08
C ALA A 169 -8.62 23.22 -10.93
N LYS A 170 -9.06 23.85 -12.03
CA LYS A 170 -9.65 25.20 -12.00
C LYS A 170 -10.96 25.23 -11.21
N TYR A 171 -11.82 24.22 -11.38
CA TYR A 171 -13.08 24.15 -10.63
C TYR A 171 -12.84 23.98 -9.13
N ILE A 172 -11.89 23.10 -8.76
CA ILE A 172 -11.50 22.90 -7.37
C ILE A 172 -10.91 24.20 -6.79
N ALA A 173 -9.98 24.83 -7.50
CA ALA A 173 -9.38 26.10 -7.07
C ALA A 173 -10.45 27.21 -6.89
N SER A 174 -11.40 27.32 -7.82
CA SER A 174 -12.47 28.31 -7.77
C SER A 174 -13.45 28.05 -6.63
N LEU A 175 -13.81 26.78 -6.41
CA LEU A 175 -14.62 26.36 -5.26
C LEU A 175 -13.90 26.70 -3.95
N MET A 176 -12.61 26.37 -3.84
CA MET A 176 -11.83 26.66 -2.64
C MET A 176 -11.75 28.16 -2.38
N HIS A 177 -11.41 28.96 -3.40
CA HIS A 177 -11.29 30.42 -3.27
C HIS A 177 -12.61 31.06 -2.80
N SER A 178 -13.74 30.55 -3.28
CA SER A 178 -15.08 31.06 -2.91
C SER A 178 -15.49 30.72 -1.48
N ASN A 179 -14.88 29.70 -0.88
CA ASN A 179 -15.31 29.13 0.41
C ASN A 179 -14.26 29.20 1.52
N VAL A 180 -13.00 29.55 1.22
CA VAL A 180 -11.89 29.52 2.20
C VAL A 180 -12.07 30.45 3.41
N ASN A 181 -12.85 31.53 3.28
CA ASN A 181 -13.16 32.41 4.41
C ASN A 181 -14.37 31.91 5.24
N GLN A 182 -15.08 30.89 4.78
CA GLN A 182 -16.28 30.34 5.43
C GLN A 182 -15.98 28.99 6.09
N PHE A 183 -15.18 28.15 5.44
CA PHE A 183 -14.85 26.80 5.90
C PHE A 183 -13.35 26.56 5.84
N PRO A 184 -12.77 25.83 6.80
CA PRO A 184 -11.42 25.32 6.66
C PRO A 184 -11.42 24.22 5.59
N ILE A 185 -10.44 24.28 4.69
CA ILE A 185 -10.36 23.40 3.51
C ILE A 185 -9.18 22.47 3.69
N PHE A 186 -9.44 21.17 3.51
CA PHE A 186 -8.43 20.12 3.60
C PHE A 186 -8.41 19.25 2.34
N ALA A 187 -7.27 18.65 2.05
CA ALA A 187 -7.10 17.68 0.96
C ALA A 187 -6.09 16.58 1.33
N ILE A 188 -6.25 15.39 0.75
CA ILE A 188 -5.35 14.23 0.93
C ILE A 188 -4.41 14.06 -0.27
N ASP A 189 -4.93 14.27 -1.48
CA ASP A 189 -4.20 14.13 -2.72
C ASP A 189 -4.66 15.23 -3.68
N HIS A 190 -3.71 15.89 -4.34
CA HIS A 190 -3.88 17.07 -5.22
C HIS A 190 -4.13 18.40 -4.50
N TYR A 191 -3.21 19.33 -4.72
CA TYR A 191 -3.13 20.63 -4.07
C TYR A 191 -2.90 21.70 -5.12
N PRO A 192 -3.94 22.27 -5.75
CA PRO A 192 -3.73 23.32 -6.74
C PRO A 192 -3.00 24.50 -6.09
N ASP A 193 -2.05 25.07 -6.83
CA ASP A 193 -1.41 26.31 -6.43
C ASP A 193 -2.40 27.47 -6.61
N VAL A 194 -2.64 28.19 -5.52
CA VAL A 194 -3.55 29.34 -5.51
C VAL A 194 -2.78 30.54 -4.96
N ALA A 195 -2.72 31.61 -5.73
CA ALA A 195 -2.00 32.82 -5.35
C ALA A 195 -2.49 33.38 -4.00
N GLY A 196 -1.54 33.65 -3.08
CA GLY A 196 -1.82 34.16 -1.74
C GLY A 196 -2.19 33.09 -0.70
N TYR A 197 -2.14 31.80 -1.07
CA TYR A 197 -2.39 30.68 -0.17
C TYR A 197 -1.24 29.68 -0.18
N LYS A 198 -1.16 28.87 0.87
CA LYS A 198 -0.21 27.77 1.03
C LYS A 198 -0.93 26.57 1.63
N TRP A 199 -0.48 25.38 1.24
CA TRP A 199 -0.86 24.13 1.86
C TRP A 199 0.07 23.82 3.01
N MET A 200 -0.49 23.68 4.22
CA MET A 200 0.22 23.33 5.44
C MET A 200 -0.10 21.88 5.79
N THR A 201 0.92 21.06 6.02
CA THR A 201 0.75 19.64 6.38
C THR A 201 0.20 19.53 7.81
N VAL A 202 -0.91 18.79 7.97
CA VAL A 202 -1.59 18.57 9.25
C VAL A 202 -1.96 17.10 9.35
N GLY A 203 -1.16 16.32 10.08
CA GLY A 203 -1.34 14.86 10.14
C GLY A 203 -1.32 14.24 8.74
N LEU A 204 -2.39 13.51 8.41
CA LEU A 204 -2.52 12.80 7.13
C LEU A 204 -3.12 13.64 6.00
N VAL A 205 -3.42 14.91 6.23
CA VAL A 205 -4.02 15.81 5.25
C VAL A 205 -3.21 17.10 5.13
N ARG A 206 -3.56 17.95 4.17
CA ARG A 206 -3.07 19.33 4.12
C ARG A 206 -4.19 20.33 4.30
N LYS A 207 -3.95 21.33 5.13
CA LYS A 207 -4.82 22.47 5.38
C LYS A 207 -4.48 23.61 4.43
N PHE A 208 -5.47 24.13 3.74
CA PHE A 208 -5.32 25.31 2.88
C PHE A 208 -5.42 26.58 3.73
N ILE A 209 -4.34 27.36 3.79
CA ILE A 209 -4.27 28.58 4.61
C ILE A 209 -3.74 29.76 3.82
N LYS A 210 -4.14 30.99 4.18
CA LYS A 210 -3.56 32.20 3.61
C LYS A 210 -2.07 32.25 3.95
N THR A 211 -1.24 32.65 2.98
CA THR A 211 0.21 32.71 3.17
C THR A 211 0.60 33.61 4.33
N GLU A 212 -0.10 34.73 4.54
CA GLU A 212 0.11 35.65 5.66
C GLU A 212 -0.23 35.06 7.04
N ASN A 213 -1.08 34.03 7.08
CA ASN A 213 -1.47 33.33 8.29
C ASN A 213 -0.60 32.09 8.58
N TYR A 214 0.32 31.75 7.66
CA TYR A 214 1.22 30.62 7.85
C TYR A 214 2.20 30.90 9.00
N ASN A 215 2.25 29.99 9.98
CA ASN A 215 3.16 30.09 11.11
C ASN A 215 3.82 28.73 11.40
N LYS A 216 5.15 28.72 11.46
CA LYS A 216 5.97 27.52 11.71
C LYS A 216 5.81 26.95 13.12
N ASP A 217 5.56 27.79 14.12
CA ASP A 217 5.32 27.33 15.49
C ASP A 217 3.94 26.67 15.60
N GLU A 218 2.97 27.19 14.83
CA GLU A 218 1.65 26.61 14.72
C GLU A 218 1.68 25.25 14.01
N LEU A 219 2.49 25.10 12.94
CA LEU A 219 2.73 23.82 12.27
C LEU A 219 3.18 22.75 13.28
N ALA A 220 4.16 23.06 14.12
CA ALA A 220 4.67 22.15 15.15
C ALA A 220 3.59 21.83 16.20
N ARG A 221 2.90 22.86 16.71
CA ARG A 221 1.87 22.72 17.73
C ARG A 221 0.71 21.84 17.27
N VAL A 222 0.19 22.10 16.07
CA VAL A 222 -0.96 21.38 15.51
C VAL A 222 -0.58 19.92 15.24
N ASN A 223 0.54 19.65 14.58
CA ASN A 223 0.96 18.27 14.31
C ASN A 223 1.28 17.50 15.60
N GLY A 224 1.90 18.15 16.59
CA GLY A 224 2.12 17.55 17.90
C GLY A 224 0.82 17.10 18.59
N GLN A 225 -0.28 17.85 18.41
CA GLN A 225 -1.60 17.48 18.93
C GLN A 225 -2.27 16.38 18.10
N VAL A 226 -2.22 16.49 16.77
CA VAL A 226 -2.85 15.54 15.85
C VAL A 226 -2.24 14.14 16.00
N TYR A 227 -0.92 14.01 15.92
CA TYR A 227 -0.24 12.70 16.06
C TYR A 227 -0.39 12.10 17.46
N LYS A 228 -0.54 12.92 18.51
CA LYS A 228 -0.82 12.41 19.87
C LYS A 228 -2.19 11.71 19.96
N ASN A 229 -3.12 12.10 19.10
CA ASN A 229 -4.48 11.57 19.09
C ASN A 229 -4.69 10.45 18.06
N PHE A 230 -3.66 10.12 17.27
CA PHE A 230 -3.74 9.01 16.32
C PHE A 230 -3.97 7.68 17.03
N LYS A 231 -4.77 6.83 16.39
CA LYS A 231 -4.98 5.43 16.79
C LYS A 231 -3.80 4.58 16.38
N PHE A 232 -3.23 4.85 15.21
CA PHE A 232 -2.01 4.19 14.79
C PHE A 232 -0.79 4.86 15.44
N THR A 233 -0.31 4.27 16.53
CA THR A 233 0.83 4.80 17.31
C THR A 233 2.10 3.97 17.19
N ASP A 234 1.98 2.72 16.75
CA ASP A 234 3.10 1.78 16.70
C ASP A 234 3.64 1.66 15.28
N PHE A 235 4.49 2.62 14.93
CA PHE A 235 5.19 2.65 13.65
C PHE A 235 6.25 1.55 13.53
N SER A 236 6.66 0.91 14.63
CA SER A 236 7.77 -0.06 14.65
C SER A 236 7.35 -1.51 14.39
N ASN A 237 6.09 -1.84 14.68
CA ASN A 237 5.59 -3.20 14.53
C ASN A 237 5.16 -3.45 13.08
N LYS A 238 5.73 -4.50 12.48
CA LYS A 238 5.27 -5.02 11.20
C LYS A 238 3.80 -5.39 11.34
N LEU A 239 2.94 -4.72 10.57
CA LEU A 239 1.53 -5.05 10.45
C LEU A 239 1.47 -6.47 9.85
N GLY A 240 1.34 -7.48 10.71
CA GLY A 240 1.75 -8.87 10.42
C GLY A 240 1.20 -9.48 9.12
N TYR A 241 0.13 -8.91 8.58
CA TYR A 241 -0.40 -9.25 7.27
C TYR A 241 -0.02 -8.18 6.23
N THR A 242 1.16 -8.33 5.60
CA THR A 242 1.62 -7.45 4.51
C THR A 242 0.88 -7.77 3.20
N GLN A 243 -0.37 -7.34 3.12
CA GLN A 243 -1.17 -7.39 1.89
C GLN A 243 -1.36 -5.98 1.32
N PHE A 244 -1.84 -5.89 0.08
CA PHE A 244 -2.15 -4.66 -0.65
C PHE A 244 -2.67 -3.48 0.19
N ILE A 245 -3.57 -3.75 1.14
CA ILE A 245 -4.21 -2.69 1.96
C ILE A 245 -3.23 -2.16 3.00
N THR A 246 -2.48 -3.02 3.69
CA THR A 246 -1.57 -2.57 4.74
C THR A 246 -0.42 -1.77 4.16
N SER A 247 0.19 -2.23 3.07
CA SER A 247 1.31 -1.52 2.43
C SER A 247 0.86 -0.17 1.86
N HIS A 248 -0.36 -0.07 1.33
CA HIS A 248 -0.91 1.20 0.89
C HIS A 248 -1.17 2.15 2.06
N ILE A 249 -1.74 1.65 3.16
CA ILE A 249 -1.98 2.46 4.37
C ILE A 249 -0.65 2.93 4.98
N GLU A 250 0.34 2.04 5.13
CA GLU A 250 1.70 2.39 5.54
C GLU A 250 2.29 3.47 4.63
N GLY A 251 2.10 3.35 3.31
CA GLY A 251 2.51 4.35 2.34
C GLY A 251 1.89 5.73 2.55
N ILE A 252 0.63 5.81 3.00
CA ILE A 252 -0.05 7.08 3.32
C ILE A 252 0.60 7.74 4.55
N TYR A 253 0.77 6.99 5.65
CA TYR A 253 1.46 7.50 6.84
C TYR A 253 2.89 7.92 6.53
N TYR A 254 3.62 7.07 5.82
CA TYR A 254 5.00 7.31 5.43
C TYR A 254 5.13 8.59 4.60
N ARG A 255 4.29 8.76 3.56
CA ARG A 255 4.28 9.96 2.73
C ARG A 255 4.01 11.21 3.57
N SER A 256 2.99 11.18 4.41
CA SER A 256 2.65 12.29 5.31
C SER A 256 3.81 12.66 6.24
N LEU A 257 4.48 11.67 6.84
CA LEU A 257 5.65 11.88 7.71
C LEU A 257 6.81 12.55 6.95
N ILE A 258 7.07 12.11 5.72
CA ILE A 258 8.12 12.67 4.87
C ILE A 258 7.78 14.10 4.45
N GLU A 259 6.56 14.35 4.00
CA GLU A 259 6.09 15.68 3.60
C GLU A 259 6.14 16.68 4.76
N LEU A 260 5.70 16.25 5.94
CA LEU A 260 5.74 17.07 7.15
C LEU A 260 7.19 17.37 7.58
N SER A 261 8.08 16.37 7.51
CA SER A 261 9.51 16.59 7.74
C SER A 261 10.08 17.60 6.75
N ASP A 262 9.81 17.45 5.46
CA ASP A 262 10.30 18.35 4.42
C ASP A 262 9.80 19.79 4.67
N GLU A 263 8.55 19.94 5.12
CA GLU A 263 8.01 21.24 5.52
C GLU A 263 8.73 21.81 6.76
N PHE A 264 9.03 21.01 7.79
CA PHE A 264 9.83 21.47 8.92
C PHE A 264 11.24 21.91 8.52
N LEU A 265 11.89 21.19 7.61
CA LEU A 265 13.22 21.55 7.10
C LEU A 265 13.20 22.88 6.34
N ILE A 266 12.16 23.14 5.54
CA ILE A 266 11.97 24.44 4.86
C ILE A 266 11.83 25.59 5.86
N ASN A 267 11.33 25.32 7.06
CA ASN A 267 11.15 26.32 8.13
C ASN A 267 12.28 26.36 9.16
N ASP A 268 13.42 25.71 8.86
CA ASP A 268 14.59 25.57 9.75
C ASP A 268 14.26 24.95 11.13
N GLN A 269 13.25 24.08 11.19
CA GLN A 269 12.84 23.35 12.40
C GLN A 269 13.42 21.92 12.40
N GLU A 270 14.75 21.81 12.37
CA GLU A 270 15.46 20.53 12.18
C GLU A 270 15.14 19.47 13.24
N ASN A 271 14.96 19.88 14.51
CA ASN A 271 14.59 18.96 15.60
C ASN A 271 13.22 18.31 15.37
N GLU A 272 12.23 19.09 14.91
CA GLU A 272 10.90 18.56 14.60
C GLU A 272 10.96 17.68 13.35
N ALA A 273 11.69 18.09 12.31
CA ALA A 273 11.90 17.25 11.13
C ALA A 273 12.47 15.87 11.50
N PHE A 274 13.50 15.83 12.35
CA PHE A 274 14.13 14.58 12.79
C PHE A 274 13.16 13.66 13.55
N LYS A 275 12.24 14.22 14.33
CA LYS A 275 11.21 13.43 15.01
C LYS A 275 10.36 12.65 14.01
N TYR A 276 9.86 13.29 12.96
CA TYR A 276 9.00 12.62 11.97
C TYR A 276 9.79 11.75 10.98
N LEU A 277 11.04 12.09 10.68
CA LEU A 277 11.93 11.19 9.93
C LEU A 277 12.20 9.89 10.67
N ASN A 278 12.40 9.94 11.99
CA ASN A 278 12.56 8.72 12.79
C ASN A 278 11.30 7.85 12.74
N LEU A 279 10.10 8.44 12.86
CA LEU A 279 8.85 7.71 12.67
C LEU A 279 8.73 7.08 11.28
N ALA A 280 9.19 7.78 10.23
CA ALA A 280 9.20 7.25 8.87
C ALA A 280 10.18 6.08 8.71
N VAL A 281 11.35 6.13 9.38
CA VAL A 281 12.31 5.01 9.43
C VAL A 281 11.74 3.83 10.22
N ASP A 282 11.09 4.08 11.35
CA ASP A 282 10.46 3.01 12.13
C ASP A 282 9.39 2.29 11.30
N LEU A 283 8.59 3.07 10.54
CA LEU A 283 7.52 2.55 9.67
C LEU A 283 8.05 1.77 8.47
N ILE A 284 9.02 2.32 7.74
CA ILE A 284 9.60 1.67 6.55
C ILE A 284 11.14 1.77 6.62
N PRO A 285 11.80 0.85 7.36
CA PRO A 285 13.26 0.92 7.59
C PRO A 285 14.13 0.83 6.33
N ASP A 286 13.57 0.23 5.28
CA ASP A 286 14.22 0.01 3.99
C ASP A 286 13.84 1.07 2.94
N ALA A 287 13.18 2.17 3.32
CA ALA A 287 12.96 3.29 2.43
C ALA A 287 14.17 4.25 2.45
N LYS A 288 14.64 4.69 1.28
CA LYS A 288 15.88 5.49 1.16
C LYS A 288 15.68 6.97 1.50
N GLU A 289 14.49 7.49 1.27
CA GLU A 289 14.14 8.91 1.39
C GLU A 289 14.45 9.54 2.76
N PRO A 290 14.19 8.89 3.92
CA PRO A 290 14.44 9.49 5.22
C PRO A 290 15.94 9.63 5.47
N TYR A 291 16.72 8.61 5.08
CA TYR A 291 18.18 8.64 5.18
C TYR A 291 18.78 9.72 4.29
N ILE A 292 18.25 9.94 3.08
CA ILE A 292 18.68 11.07 2.23
C ILE A 292 18.47 12.40 2.95
N ARG A 293 17.32 12.58 3.61
CA ARG A 293 16.98 13.81 4.34
C ARG A 293 17.85 14.01 5.58
N PHE A 294 18.07 12.96 6.37
CA PHE A 294 19.05 12.99 7.45
C PHE A 294 20.45 13.37 6.93
N GLY A 295 20.89 12.74 5.83
CA GLY A 295 22.15 13.02 5.18
C GLY A 295 22.30 14.49 4.77
N ASN A 296 21.27 15.05 4.14
CA ASN A 296 21.22 16.46 3.71
C ASN A 296 21.37 17.41 4.90
N VAL A 297 20.66 17.16 6.00
CA VAL A 297 20.72 18.01 7.20
C VAL A 297 22.09 17.91 7.87
N TYR A 298 22.63 16.70 8.03
CA TYR A 298 23.97 16.52 8.58
C TYR A 298 25.05 17.17 7.71
N PHE A 299 24.92 17.08 6.39
CA PHE A 299 25.85 17.71 5.46
C PHE A 299 25.79 19.24 5.55
N LYS A 300 24.59 19.83 5.56
CA LYS A 300 24.37 21.28 5.80
C LYS A 300 25.04 21.74 7.10
N ASN A 301 24.93 20.93 8.15
CA ASN A 301 25.52 21.20 9.47
C ASN A 301 27.01 20.81 9.59
N LYS A 302 27.67 20.45 8.49
CA LYS A 302 29.08 20.02 8.44
C LYS A 302 29.39 18.79 9.31
N ASN A 303 28.38 18.02 9.70
CA ASN A 303 28.55 16.72 10.35
C ASN A 303 28.82 15.66 9.28
N CYS A 304 30.07 15.61 8.81
CA CYS A 304 30.48 14.74 7.71
C CYS A 304 30.25 13.26 7.98
N LEU A 305 30.46 12.80 9.23
CA LEU A 305 30.27 11.40 9.61
C LEU A 305 28.78 11.02 9.61
N GLY A 306 27.92 11.89 10.14
CA GLY A 306 26.47 11.70 10.11
C GLY A 306 25.92 11.69 8.68
N ALA A 307 26.40 12.61 7.83
CA ALA A 307 26.03 12.68 6.42
C ALA A 307 26.42 11.39 5.69
N LYS A 308 27.69 10.98 5.83
CA LYS A 308 28.22 9.74 5.25
C LYS A 308 27.37 8.53 5.61
N GLY A 309 27.17 8.28 6.92
CA GLY A 309 26.46 7.08 7.36
C GLY A 309 25.04 6.98 6.81
N ASN A 310 24.34 8.11 6.70
CA ASN A 310 22.99 8.15 6.15
C ASN A 310 22.96 7.96 4.62
N TYR A 311 23.83 8.65 3.87
CA TYR A 311 23.89 8.43 2.42
C TYR A 311 24.39 7.03 2.04
N GLU A 312 25.30 6.44 2.80
CA GLU A 312 25.72 5.05 2.61
C GLU A 312 24.55 4.09 2.85
N LYS A 313 23.74 4.31 3.90
CA LYS A 313 22.53 3.54 4.15
C LYS A 313 21.52 3.69 3.02
N ALA A 314 21.26 4.90 2.54
CA ALA A 314 20.40 5.16 1.39
C ALA A 314 20.90 4.44 0.11
N PHE A 315 22.21 4.49 -0.16
CA PHE A 315 22.82 3.83 -1.31
C PHE A 315 22.82 2.29 -1.17
N SER A 316 22.88 1.76 0.05
CA SER A 316 22.76 0.31 0.27
C SER A 316 21.36 -0.23 -0.03
N ILE A 317 20.33 0.61 0.13
CA ILE A 317 18.94 0.32 -0.21
C ILE A 317 18.77 0.35 -1.74
N ASP A 318 19.28 1.39 -2.41
CA ASP A 318 19.23 1.51 -3.87
C ASP A 318 20.61 1.81 -4.47
N SER A 319 21.38 0.76 -4.67
CA SER A 319 22.75 0.83 -5.20
C SER A 319 22.84 1.22 -6.69
N ARG A 320 21.69 1.39 -7.36
CA ARG A 320 21.61 1.82 -8.76
C ARG A 320 21.33 3.31 -8.90
N ASP A 321 21.03 4.00 -7.80
CA ASP A 321 20.79 5.44 -7.81
C ASP A 321 22.11 6.20 -7.98
N TRP A 322 22.40 6.61 -9.22
CA TRP A 322 23.61 7.36 -9.54
C TRP A 322 23.72 8.68 -8.77
N ARG A 323 22.58 9.29 -8.38
CA ARG A 323 22.57 10.56 -7.65
C ARG A 323 23.11 10.37 -6.25
N LEU A 324 22.81 9.24 -5.61
CA LEU A 324 23.38 8.89 -4.30
C LEU A 324 24.87 8.62 -4.37
N ALA A 325 25.34 7.95 -5.44
CA ALA A 325 26.77 7.77 -5.66
C ALA A 325 27.48 9.13 -5.87
N ASP A 326 26.88 10.05 -6.61
CA ASP A 326 27.42 11.41 -6.81
C ASP A 326 27.47 12.20 -5.50
N ILE A 327 26.39 12.18 -4.71
CA ILE A 327 26.36 12.80 -3.37
C ILE A 327 27.44 12.21 -2.45
N LEU A 328 27.62 10.88 -2.45
CA LEU A 328 28.68 10.24 -1.67
C LEU A 328 30.06 10.71 -2.12
N SER A 329 30.29 10.89 -3.43
CA SER A 329 31.54 11.46 -3.94
C SER A 329 31.82 12.83 -3.32
N SER A 330 30.82 13.74 -3.32
CA SER A 330 30.92 15.06 -2.68
C SER A 330 31.17 14.96 -1.18
N VAL A 331 30.48 14.07 -0.46
CA VAL A 331 30.67 13.90 0.99
C VAL A 331 32.10 13.45 1.30
N TYR A 332 32.63 12.49 0.54
CA TYR A 332 33.99 12.01 0.73
C TYR A 332 35.04 13.06 0.35
N GLY A 333 34.88 13.77 -0.76
CA GLY A 333 35.85 14.76 -1.23
C GLY A 333 35.78 16.07 -0.47
N ASP A 334 34.59 16.66 -0.37
CA ASP A 334 34.41 18.01 0.18
C ASP A 334 34.41 18.01 1.70
N CYS A 335 33.81 16.99 2.32
CA CYS A 335 33.63 16.94 3.78
C CYS A 335 34.73 16.13 4.47
N LEU A 336 34.96 14.88 4.04
CA LEU A 336 35.90 13.96 4.71
C LEU A 336 37.35 14.07 4.23
N LYS A 337 37.59 14.75 3.10
CA LYS A 337 38.92 14.88 2.46
C LYS A 337 39.56 13.53 2.11
N ASP A 338 38.74 12.57 1.67
CA ASP A 338 39.16 11.25 1.20
C ASP A 338 39.01 11.16 -0.33
N ASP A 339 40.05 11.60 -1.04
CA ASP A 339 40.07 11.67 -2.49
C ASP A 339 39.91 10.29 -3.17
N ALA A 340 40.35 9.22 -2.50
CA ALA A 340 40.28 7.87 -3.04
C ALA A 340 38.82 7.39 -3.09
N MET A 341 38.08 7.54 -1.99
CA MET A 341 36.67 7.19 -1.93
C MET A 341 35.81 8.15 -2.76
N ALA A 342 36.15 9.44 -2.78
CA ALA A 342 35.46 10.41 -3.63
C ALA A 342 35.52 9.99 -5.11
N ARG A 343 36.71 9.62 -5.60
CA ARG A 343 36.91 9.17 -6.98
C ARG A 343 36.15 7.87 -7.26
N LYS A 344 36.23 6.89 -6.35
CA LYS A 344 35.51 5.62 -6.49
C LYS A 344 34.00 5.83 -6.68
N TYR A 345 33.39 6.67 -5.86
CA TYR A 345 31.95 6.95 -5.97
C TYR A 345 31.60 7.78 -7.20
N LYS A 346 32.48 8.69 -7.62
CA LYS A 346 32.31 9.45 -8.87
C LYS A 346 32.29 8.53 -10.10
N GLU A 347 33.27 7.64 -10.21
CA GLU A 347 33.33 6.65 -11.30
C GLU A 347 32.07 5.77 -11.29
N LYS A 348 31.59 5.38 -10.10
CA LYS A 348 30.36 4.60 -9.97
C LYS A 348 29.12 5.37 -10.43
N ALA A 349 29.02 6.66 -10.10
CA ALA A 349 27.93 7.51 -10.54
C ALA A 349 27.89 7.64 -12.08
N GLU A 350 29.06 7.82 -12.71
CA GLU A 350 29.20 7.88 -14.17
C GLU A 350 28.79 6.56 -14.86
N GLU A 351 29.21 5.41 -14.31
CA GLU A 351 28.83 4.06 -14.78
C GLU A 351 27.30 3.86 -14.74
N LEU A 352 26.68 4.19 -13.60
CA LEU A 352 25.23 4.04 -13.39
C LEU A 352 24.42 4.98 -14.29
N LYS A 353 24.88 6.22 -14.46
CA LYS A 353 24.23 7.22 -15.31
C LYS A 353 24.22 6.79 -16.78
N GLY A 354 25.35 6.29 -17.29
CA GLY A 354 25.43 5.76 -18.66
C GLY A 354 24.52 4.54 -18.90
N THR A 355 24.30 3.73 -17.86
CA THR A 355 23.37 2.59 -17.93
C THR A 355 21.91 3.05 -17.96
N SER A 356 21.54 4.04 -17.14
CA SER A 356 20.19 4.63 -17.12
C SER A 356 19.81 5.24 -18.46
N ASP A 357 20.68 6.06 -19.05
CA ASP A 357 20.43 6.77 -20.31
C ASP A 357 20.27 5.83 -21.52
N SER A 358 20.70 4.57 -21.39
CA SER A 358 20.54 3.54 -22.43
C SER A 358 19.23 2.76 -22.31
N LEU A 359 18.66 2.66 -21.10
CA LEU A 359 17.36 2.02 -20.86
C LEU A 359 16.20 2.92 -21.33
N ASP A 360 16.33 4.24 -21.18
CA ASP A 360 15.28 5.21 -21.62
C ASP A 360 15.18 5.36 -23.16
N LYS A 361 16.04 4.68 -23.92
CA LYS A 361 16.05 4.69 -25.41
C LYS A 361 15.38 3.48 -26.06
N PHE A 362 14.87 2.55 -25.27
CA PHE A 362 14.06 1.42 -25.71
C PHE A 362 12.61 1.60 -25.25
#